data_AF-A0A9E5SUV2-F1
#
_entry.id   AF-A0A9E5SUV2-F1
#
_cell.length_a   1.000
_cell.length_b   1.000
_cell.length_c   1.000
_cell.angle_alpha   90.00
_cell.angle_beta   90.00
_cell.angle_gamma   90.00
#
_symmetry.space_group_name_H-M   'P 1'
#
loop_
_entity.id
_entity.type
_entity.pdbx_description
1 polymer ?
#
loop_
_entity_poly.entity_id
_entity_poly.type
_entity_poly.pdbx_seq_one_letter_code
_entity_poly.pdbx_strand_id
1 'polypeptide(L)' 'MKNMSKPLSLLVVLIVYVVAFLAGLVMFWLLPLPPVWRFLCADVVATVVVWASGLVFSNSSMYDPYWSVAPPVL' A
#
# COMPACT_ATOMS: atom_id res chain seq x y z
N MET A 1 -9.31 -3.38 -13.87
CA MET A 1 -10.32 -4.22 -13.17
C MET A 1 -11.68 -4.34 -13.88
N LYS A 2 -11.90 -3.69 -15.03
CA LYS A 2 -13.24 -3.49 -15.63
C LYS A 2 -14.03 -4.78 -15.99
N ASN A 3 -13.36 -5.93 -16.08
CA ASN A 3 -13.97 -7.22 -16.45
C ASN A 3 -13.82 -8.30 -15.34
N MET A 4 -13.44 -7.93 -14.13
CA MET A 4 -13.25 -8.88 -13.03
C MET A 4 -14.51 -8.99 -12.16
N SER A 5 -14.80 -10.19 -11.64
CA SER A 5 -15.85 -10.36 -10.64
C SER A 5 -15.47 -9.60 -9.35
N LYS A 6 -16.49 -9.14 -8.61
CA LYS A 6 -16.26 -8.39 -7.35
C LYS A 6 -15.33 -9.10 -6.36
N PRO A 7 -15.48 -10.42 -6.09
CA PRO A 7 -14.57 -11.13 -5.19
C PRO A 7 -13.12 -11.11 -5.67
N LEU A 8 -12.89 -11.27 -6.97
CA LEU A 8 -11.55 -11.26 -7.54
C LEU A 8 -10.93 -9.85 -7.46
N SER A 9 -11.71 -8.80 -7.71
CA SER A 9 -11.25 -7.42 -7.53
C SER A 9 -10.85 -7.12 -6.09
N LEU A 10 -11.64 -7.60 -5.11
CA LEU A 10 -11.32 -7.46 -3.69
C LEU A 10 -10.08 -8.25 -3.30
N LEU A 11 -9.89 -9.46 -3.83
CA LEU A 11 -8.67 -10.24 -3.62
C LEU A 11 -7.43 -9.52 -4.16
N VAL A 12 -7.52 -8.89 -5.34
CA VAL A 12 -6.42 -8.10 -5.88
C VAL A 12 -6.11 -6.90 -4.99
N VAL A 13 -7.13 -6.17 -4.52
CA VAL A 13 -6.92 -5.06 -3.56
C VAL A 13 -6.24 -5.57 -2.29
N LEU A 14 -6.69 -6.69 -1.72
CA LEU A 14 -6.06 -7.28 -0.54
C LEU A 14 -4.58 -7.61 -0.78
N ILE A 15 -4.25 -8.24 -1.91
CA ILE A 15 -2.86 -8.56 -2.28
C ILE A 15 -2.02 -7.29 -2.39
N VAL A 16 -2.53 -6.24 -3.05
CA VAL A 16 -1.83 -4.95 -3.16
C VAL A 16 -1.53 -4.36 -1.79
N TYR A 17 -2.49 -4.38 -0.87
CA TYR A 17 -2.31 -3.84 0.48
C TYR A 17 -1.32 -4.67 1.31
N VAL A 18 -1.31 -6.00 1.16
CA VAL A 18 -0.30 -6.87 1.79
C VAL A 18 1.09 -6.54 1.24
N VAL A 19 1.23 -6.37 -0.08
CA VAL A 19 2.51 -6.00 -0.71
C VAL A 19 2.97 -4.62 -0.24
N ALA A 20 2.07 -3.64 -0.15
CA ALA A 20 2.38 -2.30 0.35
C ALA A 20 2.87 -2.34 1.80
N PHE A 21 2.21 -3.10 2.67
CA PHE A 21 2.63 -3.29 4.06
C PHE A 21 4.01 -3.93 4.15
N LEU A 22 4.26 -5.02 3.41
CA LEU A 22 5.56 -5.69 3.40
C LEU A 22 6.67 -4.79 2.86
N ALA A 23 6.40 -4.00 1.81
CA ALA A 23 7.36 -3.04 1.28
C ALA A 23 7.72 -1.95 2.30
N GLY A 24 6.72 -1.41 3.00
CA GLY A 24 6.94 -0.47 4.11
C GLY A 24 7.73 -1.09 5.26
N LEU A 25 7.40 -2.33 5.65
CA LEU A 25 8.11 -3.07 6.70
C LEU A 25 9.59 -3.28 6.34
N VAL A 26 9.86 -3.72 5.12
CA VAL A 26 11.24 -3.88 4.61
C VAL A 26 11.98 -2.54 4.65
N MET A 27 11.35 -1.45 4.20
CA MET A 27 11.94 -0.11 4.25
C MET A 27 12.29 0.31 5.69
N PHE A 28 11.39 0.04 6.64
CA PHE A 28 11.59 0.38 8.05
C PHE A 28 12.81 -0.33 8.66
N TRP A 29 13.02 -1.61 8.34
CA TRP A 29 14.13 -2.39 8.90
C TRP A 29 15.47 -2.10 8.23
N LEU A 30 15.48 -1.74 6.94
CA LEU A 30 16.71 -1.48 6.19
C LEU A 30 17.29 -0.08 6.43
N LEU A 31 16.47 0.89 6.81
CA LEU A 31 16.91 2.28 6.96
C LEU A 31 17.65 2.52 8.29
N PRO A 32 18.92 2.95 8.28
CA PRO A 32 19.66 3.33 9.48
C PRO A 32 19.33 4.77 9.93
N LEU A 33 18.04 5.12 9.97
CA LEU A 33 17.55 6.45 10.40
C LEU A 33 16.89 6.39 11.79
N PRO A 34 16.61 7.52 12.45
CA PRO A 34 15.77 7.54 13.65
C PRO A 34 14.33 7.03 13.37
N PRO A 35 13.60 6.51 14.36
CA PRO A 35 12.29 5.87 14.16
C PRO A 35 11.28 6.70 13.35
N VAL A 36 11.14 7.99 13.66
CA VAL A 36 10.19 8.89 12.95
C VAL A 36 10.46 8.94 11.45
N TRP A 37 11.72 9.00 11.05
CA TRP A 37 12.11 9.02 9.64
C TRP A 37 11.92 7.67 8.96
N ARG A 38 12.10 6.56 9.69
CA ARG A 38 11.79 5.22 9.16
C ARG A 38 10.30 5.06 8.88
N PHE A 39 9.44 5.51 9.80
CA PHE A 39 7.99 5.48 9.61
C PHE A 39 7.56 6.34 8.42
N LEU A 40 8.10 7.56 8.30
CA LEU A 40 7.82 8.42 7.15
C LEU A 40 8.22 7.75 5.83
N CYS A 41 9.42 7.17 5.76
CA CYS A 41 9.87 6.47 4.55
C CYS A 41 9.04 5.21 4.26
N ALA A 42 8.64 4.45 5.28
CA ALA A 42 7.79 3.29 5.14
C ALA A 42 6.40 3.66 4.58
N ASP A 43 5.80 4.74 5.08
CA ASP A 43 4.52 5.26 4.58
C ASP A 43 4.61 5.76 3.14
N VAL A 44 5.69 6.47 2.78
CA VAL A 44 5.94 6.90 1.40
C VAL A 44 6.05 5.70 0.46
N VAL A 45 6.80 4.67 0.86
CA VAL A 45 6.94 3.44 0.05
C VAL A 45 5.59 2.73 -0.12
N ALA A 46 4.83 2.55 0.96
CA ALA A 46 3.50 1.94 0.91
C ALA A 46 2.55 2.74 0.01
N THR A 47 2.54 4.08 0.13
CA THR A 47 1.78 4.98 -0.73
C THR A 47 2.13 4.81 -2.20
N VAL A 48 3.42 4.77 -2.55
CA VAL A 48 3.87 4.57 -3.94
C VAL A 48 3.41 3.22 -4.48
N VAL A 49 3.48 2.15 -3.68
CA VAL A 49 3.01 0.81 -4.08
C VAL A 49 1.51 0.81 -4.40
N VAL A 50 0.68 1.38 -3.52
CA VAL A 50 -0.78 1.45 -3.73
C VAL A 50 -1.12 2.33 -4.93
N TRP A 51 -0.49 3.50 -5.04
CA TRP A 51 -0.69 4.42 -6.16
C TRP A 51 -0.30 3.80 -7.50
N ALA A 52 0.89 3.18 -7.58
CA ALA A 52 1.36 2.52 -8.80
C ALA A 52 0.46 1.35 -9.20
N SER A 53 -0.04 0.58 -8.22
CA SER A 53 -1.02 -0.48 -8.48
C SER A 53 -2.33 0.08 -9.04
N GLY A 54 -2.78 1.23 -8.55
CA GLY A 54 -3.94 1.94 -9.09
C GLY A 54 -3.78 2.30 -10.57
N LEU A 55 -2.58 2.69 -11.01
CA LEU A 55 -2.26 2.90 -12.42
C LEU A 55 -2.35 1.61 -13.24
N VAL A 56 -1.69 0.53 -12.76
CA VAL A 56 -1.67 -0.79 -13.42
C VAL A 56 -3.07 -1.35 -13.62
N PHE A 57 -3.92 -1.25 -12.59
CA PHE A 57 -5.28 -1.77 -12.64
C PHE A 57 -6.31 -0.79 -13.19
N SER A 58 -5.88 0.43 -13.52
CA SER A 58 -6.72 1.57 -13.89
C SER A 58 -7.90 1.75 -12.92
N ASN A 59 -7.58 1.70 -11.63
CA ASN A 59 -8.54 1.84 -10.53
C ASN A 59 -8.02 2.86 -9.52
N SER A 60 -8.45 4.12 -9.66
CA SER A 60 -8.09 5.21 -8.74
C SER A 60 -8.59 4.96 -7.33
N SER A 61 -9.73 4.27 -7.17
CA SER A 61 -10.31 3.97 -5.86
C SER A 61 -9.53 2.93 -5.06
N MET A 62 -8.44 2.38 -5.61
CA MET A 62 -7.52 1.53 -4.87
C MET A 62 -6.80 2.31 -3.75
N TYR A 63 -6.64 3.63 -3.89
CA TYR A 63 -6.00 4.47 -2.89
C TYR A 63 -6.98 5.02 -1.84
N ASP A 64 -8.28 5.10 -2.14
CA ASP A 64 -9.30 5.68 -1.26
C ASP A 64 -9.30 5.12 0.18
N PRO A 65 -9.18 3.79 0.42
CA PRO A 65 -9.17 3.24 1.77
C PRO A 65 -7.82 3.36 2.48
N TYR A 66 -6.76 3.80 1.79
CA TYR A 66 -5.40 3.81 2.35
C TYR A 66 -5.33 4.59 3.67
N TRP A 67 -5.95 5.77 3.71
CA TRP A 67 -5.95 6.63 4.90
C TRP A 67 -6.73 6.07 6.10
N SER A 68 -7.58 5.07 5.90
CA SER A 68 -8.23 4.35 7.00
C SER A 68 -7.42 3.15 7.48
N VAL A 69 -6.56 2.58 6.63
CA VAL A 69 -5.79 1.36 6.92
C VAL A 69 -4.40 1.67 7.45
N ALA A 70 -3.75 2.76 7.01
CA ALA A 70 -2.42 3.12 7.45
C ALA A 70 -2.34 3.49 8.96
N PRO A 71 -3.25 4.31 9.54
CA PRO A 71 -3.10 4.74 10.94
C PRO A 71 -3.12 3.63 11.99
N PRO A 72 -3.94 2.56 11.88
CA PRO A 72 -3.89 1.44 12.82
C PRO A 72 -2.60 0.60 12.76
N VAL A 73 -1.76 0.79 11.74
CA VAL A 73 -0.62 -0.07 11.43
C VAL A 73 0.72 0.63 11.68
N LEU A 74 0.75 1.97 11.63
CA LEU A 74 1.89 2.84 11.93
C LEU A 74 2.01 3.13 13.42
#